data_AF-A0A818Y2E4-F1
#
_entry.id   AF-A0A818Y2E4-F1
#
_cell.length_a   1.000
_cell.length_b   1.000
_cell.length_c   1.000
_cell.angle_alpha   90.00
_cell.angle_beta   90.00
_cell.angle_gamma   90.00
#
_symmetry.space_group_name_H-M   'P 1'
#
loop_
_entity.id
_entity.type
_entity.pdbx_description
1 polymer ?
#
loop_
_entity_poly.entity_id
_entity_poly.type
_entity_poly.pdbx_seq_one_letter_code
_entity_poly.pdbx_strand_id
1 'polypeptide(L)'
;MAWSWFILISWFICILTCYYIIRPISIKLVRFILTSFLCILLSYITCQNLPRFNTLALLTIVICWLMSIRLIALTSFSTRTPLTFQSFLLKTLWMCFPILPKKTAQNQWPIIYSIILIIIKLLINHWIYRWFLKCEMGVSYQTIFIFYLSLMTISYVIEIEMIFVRILTLDKYTLESFTNFPIFSTSLREFWGRRYNRIMHTIFKESIFEPIRLEFSSSTIGALTTFIINGLLHVHIVLGSFDDKSSLFPTFMFFLLHGIACSIETKMKIQLPKYVGWIITFIFLLITSPLVVKPFLDKRFIMLNPPLFFDVEWIPKLPPPNFCP
;
A
#
# COMPACT_ATOMS: atom_id res chain seq x y z
N MET A 1 -6.56 25.58 7.47
CA MET A 1 -5.61 25.34 8.57
C MET A 1 -6.29 24.92 9.87
N ALA A 2 -7.35 25.58 10.36
CA ALA A 2 -8.07 25.13 11.56
C ALA A 2 -8.67 23.70 11.41
N TRP A 3 -9.23 23.38 10.24
CA TRP A 3 -9.84 22.07 9.97
C TRP A 3 -8.82 20.91 10.00
N SER A 4 -7.61 21.13 9.50
CA SER A 4 -6.56 20.09 9.52
C SER A 4 -6.06 19.82 10.94
N TRP A 5 -5.93 20.86 11.77
CA TRP A 5 -5.61 20.70 13.18
C TRP A 5 -6.70 19.95 13.94
N PHE A 6 -7.97 20.27 13.69
CA PHE A 6 -9.10 19.56 14.28
C PHE A 6 -9.07 18.05 13.99
N ILE A 7 -8.81 17.67 12.74
CA ILE A 7 -8.68 16.26 12.32
C ILE A 7 -7.51 15.59 13.06
N LEU A 8 -6.34 16.20 13.08
CA LEU A 8 -5.15 15.63 13.74
C LEU A 8 -5.38 15.46 15.25
N ILE A 9 -5.98 16.45 15.91
CA ILE A 9 -6.33 16.39 17.32
C ILE A 9 -7.35 15.26 17.56
N SER A 10 -8.34 15.10 16.69
CA SER A 10 -9.35 14.05 16.82
C SER A 10 -8.77 12.65 16.66
N TRP A 11 -7.84 12.44 15.72
CA TRP A 11 -7.10 11.18 15.61
C TRP A 11 -6.21 10.92 16.83
N PHE A 12 -5.55 11.95 17.37
CA PHE A 12 -4.75 11.82 18.58
C PHE A 12 -5.62 11.45 19.80
N ILE A 13 -6.76 12.10 19.98
CA ILE A 13 -7.75 11.76 21.01
C ILE A 13 -8.23 10.32 20.82
N CYS A 14 -8.50 9.88 19.59
CA CYS A 14 -8.89 8.50 19.30
C CYS A 14 -7.84 7.49 19.75
N ILE A 15 -6.55 7.75 19.50
CA ILE A 15 -5.45 6.90 19.96
C ILE A 15 -5.43 6.83 21.50
N LEU A 16 -5.59 7.96 22.18
CA LEU A 16 -5.66 8.03 23.64
C LEU A 16 -6.86 7.25 24.20
N THR A 17 -8.05 7.47 23.64
CA THR A 17 -9.28 6.75 24.01
C THR A 17 -9.14 5.25 23.79
N CYS A 18 -8.56 4.84 22.66
CA CYS A 18 -8.30 3.44 22.37
C CYS A 18 -7.39 2.78 23.41
N TYR A 19 -6.32 3.48 23.83
CA TYR A 19 -5.36 2.93 24.79
C TYR A 19 -5.87 2.95 26.24
N TYR A 20 -6.36 4.09 26.72
CA TYR A 20 -6.71 4.28 28.14
C TYR A 20 -8.12 3.82 28.51
N ILE A 21 -9.08 3.85 27.57
CA ILE A 21 -10.50 3.58 27.87
C ILE A 21 -10.95 2.25 27.27
N ILE A 22 -10.71 2.03 25.97
CA ILE A 22 -11.26 0.87 25.26
C ILE A 22 -10.44 -0.40 25.54
N ARG A 23 -9.12 -0.33 25.44
CA ARG A 23 -8.23 -1.49 25.59
C ARG A 23 -8.38 -2.23 26.95
N PRO A 24 -8.59 -1.55 28.09
CA PRO A 24 -8.81 -2.22 29.39
C PRO A 24 -10.13 -3.00 29.51
N ILE A 25 -11.12 -2.76 28.63
CA ILE A 25 -12.41 -3.47 28.69
C ILE A 25 -12.18 -4.97 28.49
N SER A 26 -12.76 -5.81 29.34
CA SER A 26 -12.55 -7.26 29.33
C SER A 26 -13.12 -7.94 28.07
N ILE A 27 -14.27 -7.47 27.58
CA ILE A 27 -15.02 -8.08 26.48
C ILE A 27 -14.46 -7.66 25.12
N LYS A 28 -13.85 -8.62 24.39
CA LYS A 28 -13.29 -8.41 23.04
C LYS A 28 -14.27 -7.80 22.05
N LEU A 29 -15.51 -8.30 22.02
CA LEU A 29 -16.54 -7.82 21.08
C LEU A 29 -16.84 -6.33 21.30
N VAL A 30 -16.95 -5.89 22.55
CA VAL A 30 -17.18 -4.48 22.90
C VAL A 30 -16.01 -3.62 22.43
N ARG A 31 -14.76 -4.06 22.65
CA ARG A 31 -13.57 -3.34 22.14
C ARG A 31 -13.61 -3.19 20.62
N PHE A 32 -13.92 -4.27 19.92
CA PHE A 32 -13.99 -4.28 18.46
C PHE A 32 -15.05 -3.30 17.94
N ILE A 33 -16.26 -3.32 18.50
CA ILE A 33 -17.36 -2.44 18.09
C ILE A 33 -17.01 -0.97 18.37
N LEU A 34 -16.55 -0.65 19.58
CA LEU A 34 -16.22 0.73 19.96
C LEU A 34 -15.07 1.29 19.12
N THR A 35 -13.97 0.55 18.96
CA THR A 35 -12.84 1.00 18.13
C THR A 35 -13.25 1.14 16.67
N SER A 36 -14.01 0.19 16.12
CA SER A 36 -14.47 0.25 14.72
C SER A 36 -15.38 1.45 14.49
N PHE A 37 -16.33 1.71 15.39
CA PHE A 37 -17.23 2.87 15.29
C PHE A 37 -16.44 4.20 15.26
N LEU A 38 -15.51 4.39 16.19
CA LEU A 38 -14.66 5.59 16.22
C LEU A 38 -13.82 5.73 14.95
N CYS A 39 -13.21 4.64 14.48
CA CYS A 39 -12.38 4.64 13.28
C CYS A 39 -13.19 4.95 12.01
N ILE A 40 -14.39 4.38 11.87
CA ILE A 40 -15.29 4.64 10.73
C ILE A 40 -15.73 6.11 10.74
N LEU A 41 -16.18 6.62 11.89
CA LEU A 41 -16.61 8.01 12.03
C LEU A 41 -15.49 8.99 11.68
N LEU A 42 -14.28 8.77 12.22
CA LEU A 42 -13.13 9.65 11.94
C LEU A 42 -12.65 9.54 10.50
N SER A 43 -12.65 8.33 9.93
CA SER A 43 -12.33 8.14 8.52
C SER A 43 -13.33 8.86 7.63
N TYR A 44 -14.63 8.78 7.95
CA TYR A 44 -15.67 9.52 7.23
C TYR A 44 -15.46 11.03 7.30
N ILE A 45 -15.27 11.59 8.51
CA ILE A 45 -15.02 13.03 8.71
C ILE A 45 -13.75 13.48 7.98
N THR A 46 -12.68 12.69 8.04
CA THR A 46 -11.40 13.02 7.40
C THR A 46 -11.51 12.99 5.87
N CYS A 47 -12.32 12.08 5.32
CA CYS A 47 -12.41 11.85 3.87
C CYS A 47 -13.53 12.64 3.17
N GLN A 48 -14.42 13.33 3.91
CA GLN A 48 -15.67 13.89 3.37
C GLN A 48 -15.48 14.93 2.25
N ASN A 49 -14.36 15.66 2.24
CA ASN A 49 -14.11 16.78 1.31
C ASN A 49 -12.71 16.76 0.71
N LEU A 50 -12.16 15.57 0.45
CA LEU A 50 -10.84 15.48 -0.18
C LEU A 50 -10.92 15.86 -1.67
N PRO A 51 -9.89 16.55 -2.21
CA PRO A 51 -9.86 16.88 -3.64
C PRO A 51 -9.81 15.60 -4.48
N ARG A 52 -10.70 15.51 -5.46
CA ARG A 52 -10.70 14.41 -6.44
C ARG A 52 -9.45 14.47 -7.31
N PHE A 53 -9.05 13.32 -7.84
CA PHE A 53 -7.90 13.14 -8.72
C PHE A 53 -6.58 13.63 -8.12
N ASN A 54 -6.43 13.61 -6.79
CA ASN A 54 -5.23 14.07 -6.10
C ASN A 54 -4.57 12.93 -5.31
N THR A 55 -3.25 12.77 -5.46
CA THR A 55 -2.48 11.69 -4.82
C THR A 55 -2.37 11.87 -3.30
N LEU A 56 -2.34 13.12 -2.81
CA LEU A 56 -2.34 13.37 -1.38
C LEU A 56 -3.69 13.00 -0.75
N ALA A 57 -4.80 13.22 -1.47
CA ALA A 57 -6.12 12.74 -1.04
C ALA A 57 -6.17 11.20 -0.98
N LEU A 58 -5.67 10.51 -2.00
CA LEU A 58 -5.53 9.05 -2.01
C LEU A 58 -4.73 8.55 -0.80
N LEU A 59 -3.56 9.16 -0.56
CA LEU A 59 -2.70 8.82 0.56
C LEU A 59 -3.41 9.07 1.90
N THR A 60 -4.20 10.14 2.02
CA THR A 60 -4.98 10.43 3.23
C THR A 60 -6.00 9.33 3.52
N ILE A 61 -6.72 8.84 2.51
CA ILE A 61 -7.65 7.71 2.65
C ILE A 61 -6.90 6.46 3.11
N VAL A 62 -5.78 6.12 2.45
CA VAL A 62 -4.94 4.97 2.82
C VAL A 62 -4.47 5.08 4.26
N ILE A 63 -3.99 6.25 4.69
CA ILE A 63 -3.51 6.50 6.04
C ILE A 63 -4.63 6.25 7.07
N CYS A 64 -5.84 6.79 6.83
CA CYS A 64 -6.98 6.60 7.72
C CYS A 64 -7.34 5.12 7.88
N TRP A 65 -7.34 4.35 6.80
CA TRP A 65 -7.61 2.91 6.83
C TRP A 65 -6.55 2.13 7.59
N LEU A 66 -5.26 2.39 7.33
CA LEU A 66 -4.17 1.66 7.97
C LEU A 66 -4.09 1.96 9.47
N MET A 67 -4.29 3.23 9.85
CA MET A 67 -4.46 3.62 11.25
C MET A 67 -5.63 2.89 11.90
N SER A 68 -6.79 2.85 11.25
CA SER A 68 -7.97 2.16 11.75
C SER A 68 -7.72 0.66 11.97
N ILE A 69 -7.14 0.01 10.97
CA ILE A 69 -6.80 -1.43 11.01
C ILE A 69 -5.84 -1.72 12.17
N ARG A 70 -4.80 -0.90 12.34
CA ARG A 70 -3.83 -1.03 13.44
C ARG A 70 -4.49 -0.84 14.81
N LEU A 71 -5.32 0.19 14.97
CA LEU A 71 -6.03 0.45 16.22
C LEU A 71 -6.94 -0.72 16.59
N ILE A 72 -7.77 -1.20 15.65
CA ILE A 72 -8.65 -2.35 15.87
C ILE A 72 -7.85 -3.60 16.29
N ALA A 73 -6.73 -3.86 15.64
CA ALA A 73 -5.86 -5.00 15.97
C ALA A 73 -5.25 -4.90 17.38
N LEU A 74 -4.74 -3.72 17.74
CA LEU A 74 -4.07 -3.49 19.01
C LEU A 74 -5.05 -3.44 20.19
N THR A 75 -6.28 -2.94 19.98
CA THR A 75 -7.31 -2.89 21.03
C THR A 75 -8.06 -4.21 21.17
N SER A 76 -8.35 -4.91 20.07
CA SER A 76 -9.24 -6.07 20.12
C SER A 76 -8.50 -7.39 20.30
N PHE A 77 -7.36 -7.56 19.62
CA PHE A 77 -6.66 -8.85 19.51
C PHE A 77 -5.35 -8.91 20.30
N SER A 78 -4.69 -7.77 20.57
CA SER A 78 -3.36 -7.72 21.23
C SER A 78 -3.40 -7.32 22.71
N THR A 79 -4.48 -7.64 23.43
CA THR A 79 -4.64 -7.17 24.83
C THR A 79 -3.84 -7.97 25.85
N ARG A 80 -3.44 -9.21 25.51
CA ARG A 80 -2.69 -10.09 26.43
C ARG A 80 -1.23 -9.69 26.60
N THR A 81 -0.66 -8.94 25.64
CA THR A 81 0.70 -8.41 25.76
C THR A 81 0.66 -7.08 26.52
N PRO A 82 1.39 -6.91 27.64
CA PRO A 82 1.52 -5.60 28.25
C PRO A 82 2.24 -4.68 27.25
N LEU A 83 1.60 -3.57 26.90
CA LEU A 83 2.14 -2.56 25.99
C LEU A 83 2.13 -1.23 26.71
N THR A 84 3.28 -0.55 26.73
CA THR A 84 3.34 0.85 27.14
C THR A 84 2.65 1.74 26.11
N PHE A 85 2.19 2.93 26.52
CA PHE A 85 1.58 3.89 25.60
C PHE A 85 2.52 4.24 24.44
N GLN A 86 3.81 4.44 24.73
CA GLN A 86 4.82 4.69 23.70
C GLN A 86 4.89 3.56 22.66
N SER A 87 4.90 2.30 23.10
CA SER A 87 4.92 1.14 22.20
C SER A 87 3.63 1.04 21.38
N PHE A 88 2.49 1.35 21.98
CA PHE A 88 1.19 1.38 21.31
C PHE A 88 1.15 2.46 20.21
N LEU A 89 1.61 3.67 20.54
CA LEU A 89 1.68 4.79 19.61
C LEU A 89 2.62 4.49 18.43
N LEU A 90 3.83 3.99 18.72
CA LEU A 90 4.81 3.63 17.69
C LEU A 90 4.31 2.52 16.77
N LYS A 91 3.63 1.49 17.30
CA LYS A 91 3.03 0.42 16.48
C LYS A 91 1.87 0.92 15.62
N THR A 92 1.09 1.87 16.13
CA THR A 92 -0.03 2.46 15.39
C THR A 92 0.49 3.32 14.23
N LEU A 93 1.49 4.17 14.50
CA LEU A 93 2.09 5.09 13.53
C LEU A 93 3.24 4.48 12.71
N TRP A 94 3.49 3.17 12.82
CA TRP A 94 4.65 2.52 12.19
C TRP A 94 4.67 2.71 10.67
N MET A 95 3.50 2.82 10.03
CA MET A 95 3.37 3.12 8.60
C MET A 95 3.98 4.46 8.17
N CYS A 96 4.02 5.47 9.06
CA CYS A 96 4.60 6.77 8.76
C CYS A 96 6.13 6.69 8.77
N PHE A 97 6.69 5.80 9.60
CA PHE A 97 8.12 5.60 9.75
C PHE A 97 8.41 4.11 9.90
N PRO A 98 8.40 3.31 8.81
CA PRO A 98 8.56 1.87 8.86
C PRO A 98 10.03 1.50 9.05
N ILE A 99 10.62 1.97 10.15
CA ILE A 99 12.02 1.80 10.50
C ILE A 99 12.22 0.40 11.06
N LEU A 100 13.25 -0.27 10.55
CA LEU A 100 13.65 -1.60 10.94
C LEU A 100 15.13 -1.60 11.36
N PRO A 101 15.49 -2.33 12.43
CA PRO A 101 16.88 -2.52 12.77
C PRO A 101 17.55 -3.31 11.65
N LYS A 102 18.76 -2.89 11.27
CA LYS A 102 19.58 -3.61 10.29
C LYS A 102 20.15 -4.87 10.96
N LYS A 103 19.33 -5.91 11.11
CA LYS A 103 19.78 -7.21 11.64
C LYS A 103 20.81 -7.79 10.66
N THR A 104 22.08 -7.76 11.09
CA THR A 104 23.25 -8.54 10.62
C THR A 104 23.20 -9.12 9.21
N ALA A 105 23.91 -8.43 8.29
CA ALA A 105 24.57 -8.92 7.09
C ALA A 105 24.03 -10.20 6.39
N GLN A 106 23.18 -10.01 5.38
CA GLN A 106 23.35 -10.72 4.12
C GLN A 106 22.72 -9.95 2.95
N ASN A 107 23.56 -9.58 1.98
CA ASN A 107 23.23 -8.98 0.68
C ASN A 107 22.33 -7.73 0.69
N GLN A 108 22.79 -6.65 1.31
CA GLN A 108 22.27 -5.32 0.99
C GLN A 108 23.27 -4.54 0.15
N TRP A 109 22.79 -4.02 -0.97
CA TRP A 109 23.58 -3.24 -1.90
C TRP A 109 24.13 -1.97 -1.23
N PRO A 110 25.33 -1.51 -1.65
CA PRO A 110 25.93 -0.28 -1.12
C PRO A 110 25.00 0.92 -1.33
N ILE A 111 25.17 1.98 -0.54
CA ILE A 111 24.37 3.23 -0.70
C ILE A 111 24.45 3.76 -2.13
N ILE A 112 25.62 3.62 -2.77
CA ILE A 112 25.86 3.98 -4.18
C ILE A 112 24.85 3.30 -5.12
N TYR A 113 24.55 2.02 -4.90
CA TYR A 113 23.54 1.32 -5.70
C TYR A 113 22.15 1.94 -5.53
N SER A 114 21.77 2.31 -4.31
CA SER A 114 20.49 2.99 -4.05
C SER A 114 20.43 4.35 -4.74
N ILE A 115 21.54 5.11 -4.75
CA ILE A 115 21.63 6.40 -5.46
C ILE A 115 21.44 6.20 -6.97
N ILE A 116 22.16 5.25 -7.57
CA ILE A 116 22.03 4.93 -9.00
C ILE A 116 20.58 4.51 -9.32
N LEU A 117 19.98 3.65 -8.48
CA LEU A 117 18.62 3.19 -8.66
C LEU A 117 17.61 4.34 -8.59
N ILE A 118 17.78 5.29 -7.66
CA ILE A 118 16.95 6.49 -7.57
C ILE A 118 17.05 7.31 -8.85
N ILE A 119 18.26 7.56 -9.36
CA ILE A 119 18.46 8.33 -10.61
C ILE A 119 17.77 7.63 -11.79
N ILE A 120 17.96 6.31 -11.94
CA ILE A 120 17.33 5.54 -13.01
C ILE A 120 15.80 5.60 -12.89
N LYS A 121 15.25 5.33 -11.71
CA LYS A 121 13.79 5.38 -11.49
C LYS A 121 13.22 6.77 -11.71
N LEU A 122 13.92 7.82 -11.28
CA LEU A 122 13.53 9.20 -11.50
C LEU A 122 13.43 9.48 -13.00
N LEU A 123 14.49 9.21 -13.77
CA LEU A 123 14.53 9.44 -15.22
C LEU A 123 13.45 8.64 -15.97
N ILE A 124 13.28 7.36 -15.63
CA ILE A 124 12.27 6.48 -16.25
C ILE A 124 10.86 6.99 -15.93
N ASN A 125 10.57 7.37 -14.67
CA ASN A 125 9.26 7.89 -14.29
C ASN A 125 8.93 9.17 -15.07
N HIS A 126 9.89 10.10 -15.18
CA HIS A 126 9.71 11.33 -15.96
C HIS A 126 9.47 11.04 -17.45
N TRP A 127 10.18 10.06 -18.00
CA TRP A 127 10.01 9.64 -19.39
C TRP A 127 8.63 9.02 -19.64
N ILE A 128 8.19 8.10 -18.77
CA ILE A 128 6.85 7.49 -18.84
C ILE A 128 5.75 8.53 -18.68
N TYR A 129 5.90 9.46 -17.73
CA TYR A 129 4.92 10.50 -17.50
C TYR A 129 4.75 11.41 -18.73
N ARG A 130 5.86 11.84 -19.37
CA ARG A 130 5.79 12.57 -20.65
C ARG A 130 5.10 11.76 -21.74
N TRP A 131 5.30 10.45 -21.75
CA TRP A 131 4.64 9.57 -22.70
C TRP A 131 3.12 9.53 -22.47
N PHE A 132 2.69 9.41 -21.21
CA PHE A 132 1.27 9.48 -20.83
C PHE A 132 0.60 10.81 -21.18
N LEU A 133 1.33 11.93 -21.13
CA LEU A 133 0.77 13.24 -21.50
C LEU A 133 0.49 13.39 -23.00
N LYS A 134 1.17 12.62 -23.86
CA LYS A 134 1.08 12.76 -25.32
C LYS A 134 -0.23 12.26 -25.91
N CYS A 135 -0.85 11.27 -25.27
CA CYS A 135 -1.99 10.56 -25.83
C CYS A 135 -3.15 10.47 -24.84
N GLU A 136 -4.35 10.19 -25.34
CA GLU A 136 -5.43 9.72 -24.48
C GLU A 136 -5.18 8.26 -24.11
N MET A 137 -5.23 7.98 -22.81
CA MET A 137 -4.95 6.65 -22.27
C MET A 137 -6.22 5.81 -22.33
N GLY A 138 -6.19 4.76 -23.15
CA GLY A 138 -7.20 3.69 -23.13
C GLY A 138 -6.80 2.56 -22.20
N VAL A 139 -7.74 1.68 -21.88
CA VAL A 139 -7.40 0.43 -21.17
C VAL A 139 -6.85 -0.57 -22.19
N SER A 140 -5.52 -0.61 -22.31
CA SER A 140 -4.80 -1.60 -23.10
C SER A 140 -3.77 -2.32 -22.22
N TYR A 141 -3.36 -3.54 -22.60
CA TYR A 141 -2.32 -4.25 -21.86
C TYR A 141 -0.96 -3.55 -21.91
N GLN A 142 -0.68 -2.80 -22.98
CA GLN A 142 0.52 -1.97 -23.11
C GLN A 142 0.49 -0.82 -22.09
N THR A 143 -0.64 -0.12 -22.01
CA THR A 143 -0.86 0.97 -21.06
C THR A 143 -0.77 0.47 -19.62
N ILE A 144 -1.37 -0.68 -19.32
CA ILE A 144 -1.31 -1.30 -17.98
C ILE A 144 0.13 -1.66 -17.63
N PHE A 145 0.87 -2.26 -18.57
CA PHE A 145 2.28 -2.60 -18.34
C PHE A 145 3.10 -1.35 -18.02
N ILE A 146 2.90 -0.27 -18.77
CA ILE A 146 3.58 1.01 -18.56
C ILE A 146 3.15 1.66 -17.25
N PHE A 147 1.88 1.52 -16.86
CA PHE A 147 1.39 1.94 -15.55
C PHE A 147 2.04 1.16 -14.40
N TYR A 148 2.19 -0.16 -14.51
CA TYR A 148 2.96 -0.92 -13.51
C TYR A 148 4.42 -0.48 -13.47
N LEU A 149 5.03 -0.20 -14.61
CA LEU A 149 6.39 0.33 -14.65
C LEU A 149 6.47 1.70 -13.95
N SER A 150 5.48 2.58 -14.15
CA SER A 150 5.40 3.86 -13.45
C SER A 150 5.27 3.67 -11.93
N LEU A 151 4.41 2.75 -11.46
CA LEU A 151 4.29 2.39 -10.04
C LEU A 151 5.58 1.83 -9.45
N MET A 152 6.35 1.05 -10.20
CA MET A 152 7.66 0.58 -9.73
C MET A 152 8.66 1.73 -9.63
N THR A 153 8.59 2.69 -10.54
CA THR A 153 9.52 3.82 -10.56
C THR A 153 9.19 4.88 -9.52
N ILE A 154 7.91 5.13 -9.18
CA ILE A 154 7.52 6.12 -8.17
C ILE A 154 8.04 5.82 -6.76
N SER A 155 8.43 4.56 -6.51
CA SER A 155 9.04 4.16 -5.24
C SER A 155 10.39 4.84 -4.93
N TYR A 156 10.99 5.61 -5.86
CA TYR A 156 12.21 6.38 -5.63
C TYR A 156 12.14 7.29 -4.39
N VAL A 157 10.93 7.77 -4.03
CA VAL A 157 10.72 8.59 -2.83
C VAL A 157 11.06 7.82 -1.57
N ILE A 158 10.57 6.59 -1.45
CA ILE A 158 10.84 5.71 -0.30
C ILE A 158 12.32 5.33 -0.28
N GLU A 159 12.98 5.21 -1.43
CA GLU A 159 14.42 4.99 -1.48
C GLU A 159 15.24 6.22 -1.05
N ILE A 160 14.80 7.44 -1.36
CA ILE A 160 15.41 8.67 -0.83
C ILE A 160 15.29 8.71 0.70
N GLU A 161 14.09 8.46 1.24
CA GLU A 161 13.86 8.38 2.68
C GLU A 161 14.72 7.30 3.35
N MET A 162 14.88 6.15 2.69
CA MET A 162 15.72 5.05 3.17
C MET A 162 17.19 5.47 3.28
N ILE A 163 17.72 6.19 2.27
CA ILE A 163 19.08 6.72 2.32
C ILE A 163 19.23 7.69 3.50
N PHE A 164 18.26 8.60 3.67
CA PHE A 164 18.29 9.58 4.75
C PHE A 164 18.33 8.90 6.13
N VAL A 165 17.47 7.91 6.37
CA VAL A 165 17.46 7.12 7.62
C VAL A 165 18.79 6.40 7.84
N ARG A 166 19.37 5.80 6.79
CA ARG A 166 20.67 5.11 6.90
C ARG A 166 21.80 6.08 7.23
N ILE A 167 21.83 7.28 6.65
CA ILE A 167 22.85 8.29 6.96
C ILE A 167 22.70 8.76 8.40
N LEU A 168 21.50 9.18 8.82
CA LEU A 168 21.26 9.70 10.16
C LEU A 168 21.53 8.69 11.27
N THR A 169 21.30 7.41 11.00
CA THR A 169 21.47 6.34 11.99
C THR A 169 22.82 5.65 11.92
N LEU A 170 23.76 6.17 11.12
CA LEU A 170 25.07 5.54 10.87
C LEU A 170 24.91 4.07 10.45
N ASP A 171 23.98 3.84 9.53
CA ASP A 171 23.64 2.55 8.90
C ASP A 171 23.13 1.47 9.89
N LYS A 172 22.70 1.86 11.09
CA LYS A 172 22.09 0.94 12.09
C LYS A 172 20.64 0.58 11.79
N TYR A 173 19.92 1.47 11.12
CA TYR A 173 18.51 1.29 10.77
C TYR A 173 18.27 1.54 9.28
N THR A 174 17.18 0.96 8.77
CA THR A 174 16.72 1.15 7.39
C THR A 174 15.20 1.25 7.37
N LEU A 175 14.64 1.70 6.25
CA LEU A 175 13.19 1.67 6.03
C LEU A 175 12.78 0.36 5.34
N GLU A 176 11.57 -0.10 5.63
CA GLU A 176 10.96 -1.17 4.85
C GLU A 176 10.83 -0.74 3.39
N SER A 177 11.52 -1.45 2.49
CA SER A 177 11.46 -1.18 1.05
C SER A 177 10.03 -1.32 0.53
N PHE A 178 9.59 -0.43 -0.37
CA PHE A 178 8.25 -0.54 -0.97
C PHE A 178 8.03 -1.87 -1.69
N THR A 179 9.00 -2.31 -2.49
CA THR A 179 8.98 -3.58 -3.22
C THR A 179 10.32 -4.32 -3.11
N ASN A 180 10.31 -5.61 -3.38
CA ASN A 180 11.49 -6.46 -3.48
C ASN A 180 11.45 -7.27 -4.79
N PHE A 181 11.84 -6.62 -5.89
CA PHE A 181 11.86 -7.17 -7.25
C PHE A 181 10.63 -8.04 -7.55
N PRO A 182 9.42 -7.44 -7.60
CA PRO A 182 8.17 -8.18 -7.75
C PRO A 182 8.10 -8.93 -9.08
N ILE A 183 8.87 -8.49 -10.09
CA ILE A 183 9.02 -9.20 -11.37
C ILE A 183 9.59 -10.61 -11.23
N PHE A 184 10.24 -10.96 -10.11
CA PHE A 184 10.77 -12.32 -9.88
C PHE A 184 9.80 -13.24 -9.13
N SER A 185 8.53 -12.86 -8.98
CA SER A 185 7.52 -13.69 -8.33
C SER A 185 7.20 -14.92 -9.17
N THR A 186 7.18 -16.09 -8.53
CA THR A 186 6.84 -17.39 -9.16
C THR A 186 5.47 -17.91 -8.77
N SER A 187 4.78 -17.19 -7.87
CA SER A 187 3.40 -17.45 -7.43
C SER A 187 2.76 -16.13 -7.00
N LEU A 188 1.42 -16.08 -6.98
CA LEU A 188 0.68 -14.91 -6.50
C LEU A 188 0.91 -14.68 -5.00
N ARG A 189 1.03 -15.77 -4.23
CA ARG A 189 1.40 -15.71 -2.81
C ARG A 189 2.77 -15.07 -2.60
N GLU A 190 3.77 -15.37 -3.44
CA GLU A 190 5.08 -14.72 -3.36
C GLU A 190 4.99 -13.24 -3.74
N PHE A 191 4.23 -12.91 -4.79
CA PHE A 191 4.00 -11.54 -5.22
C PHE A 191 3.41 -10.69 -4.09
N TRP A 192 2.24 -11.05 -3.57
CA TRP A 192 1.53 -10.29 -2.53
C TRP A 192 2.16 -10.42 -1.13
N GLY A 193 2.72 -11.59 -0.81
CA GLY A 193 3.18 -11.92 0.54
C GLY A 193 4.63 -11.56 0.82
N ARG A 194 5.44 -11.24 -0.20
CA ARG A 194 6.88 -11.02 -0.02
C ARG A 194 7.47 -9.88 -0.82
N ARG A 195 6.94 -9.60 -2.02
CA ARG A 195 7.65 -8.76 -3.00
C ARG A 195 6.95 -7.45 -3.33
N TYR A 196 5.63 -7.43 -3.39
CA TYR A 196 4.85 -6.24 -3.72
C TYR A 196 4.35 -5.54 -2.47
N ASN A 197 4.47 -4.20 -2.45
CA ASN A 197 3.95 -3.30 -1.41
C ASN A 197 4.15 -3.84 0.03
N ARG A 198 5.42 -3.97 0.44
CA ARG A 198 5.78 -4.65 1.69
C ARG A 198 5.30 -3.92 2.95
N ILE A 199 5.14 -2.60 2.88
CA ILE A 199 4.55 -1.79 3.95
C ILE A 199 3.11 -2.24 4.20
N MET A 200 2.29 -2.31 3.15
CA MET A 200 0.91 -2.80 3.25
C MET A 200 0.88 -4.24 3.73
N HIS A 201 1.71 -5.12 3.15
CA HIS A 201 1.80 -6.52 3.56
C HIS A 201 2.09 -6.65 5.07
N THR A 202 3.06 -5.90 5.61
CA THR A 202 3.42 -5.97 7.04
C THR A 202 2.24 -5.56 7.93
N ILE A 203 1.57 -4.46 7.60
CA ILE A 203 0.41 -3.97 8.36
C ILE A 203 -0.74 -4.97 8.31
N PHE A 204 -1.12 -5.42 7.11
CA PHE A 204 -2.19 -6.40 6.94
C PHE A 204 -1.88 -7.73 7.59
N LYS A 205 -0.63 -8.20 7.50
CA LYS A 205 -0.22 -9.45 8.10
C LYS A 205 -0.38 -9.41 9.62
N GLU A 206 0.19 -8.39 10.25
CA GLU A 206 0.18 -8.25 11.71
C GLU A 206 -1.18 -7.87 12.29
N SER A 207 -1.98 -7.12 11.53
CA SER A 207 -3.22 -6.52 12.05
C SER A 207 -4.48 -7.29 11.68
N ILE A 208 -4.45 -8.08 10.59
CA ILE A 208 -5.60 -8.80 10.08
C ILE A 208 -5.29 -10.29 9.92
N PHE A 209 -4.30 -10.64 9.10
CA PHE A 209 -4.06 -12.04 8.75
C PHE A 209 -3.75 -12.90 9.97
N GLU A 210 -2.74 -12.53 10.77
CA GLU A 210 -2.33 -13.33 11.94
C GLU A 210 -3.42 -13.38 13.01
N PRO A 211 -4.05 -12.25 13.43
CA PRO A 211 -5.14 -12.31 14.40
C PRO A 211 -6.31 -13.20 13.95
N ILE A 212 -6.76 -13.08 12.70
CA ILE A 212 -7.88 -13.86 12.16
C ILE A 212 -7.48 -15.32 11.97
N ARG A 213 -6.25 -15.58 11.48
CA ARG A 213 -5.72 -16.95 11.34
C ARG A 213 -5.70 -17.67 12.67
N LEU A 214 -5.28 -17.00 13.74
CA LEU A 214 -5.23 -17.58 15.09
C LEU A 214 -6.63 -17.79 15.66
N GLU A 215 -7.54 -16.84 15.49
CA GLU A 215 -8.91 -16.93 15.99
C GLU A 215 -9.68 -18.11 15.35
N PHE A 216 -9.57 -18.26 14.04
CA PHE A 216 -10.31 -19.29 13.29
C PHE A 216 -9.46 -20.53 12.96
N SER A 217 -8.22 -20.59 13.44
CA SER A 217 -7.26 -21.66 13.12
C SER A 217 -7.15 -21.95 11.61
N SER A 218 -7.30 -20.93 10.76
CA SER A 218 -7.40 -21.10 9.30
C SER A 218 -6.66 -20.00 8.56
N SER A 219 -5.60 -20.37 7.85
CA SER A 219 -4.85 -19.46 6.99
C SER A 219 -5.68 -18.97 5.80
N THR A 220 -6.64 -19.76 5.33
CA THR A 220 -7.54 -19.37 4.25
C THR A 220 -8.50 -18.28 4.69
N ILE A 221 -9.10 -18.41 5.88
CA ILE A 221 -9.98 -17.36 6.42
C ILE A 221 -9.17 -16.07 6.64
N GLY A 222 -7.98 -16.18 7.27
CA GLY A 222 -7.09 -15.03 7.44
C GLY A 222 -6.75 -14.34 6.12
N ALA A 223 -6.37 -15.10 5.08
CA ALA A 223 -6.04 -14.54 3.77
C ALA A 223 -7.25 -13.87 3.10
N LEU A 224 -8.40 -14.55 3.03
CA LEU A 224 -9.61 -14.00 2.41
C LEU A 224 -10.08 -12.73 3.13
N THR A 225 -10.08 -12.70 4.46
CA THR A 225 -10.41 -11.50 5.23
C THR A 225 -9.46 -10.35 4.91
N THR A 226 -8.14 -10.62 4.83
CA THR A 226 -7.17 -9.60 4.42
C THR A 226 -7.47 -9.03 3.04
N PHE A 227 -7.72 -9.88 2.04
CA PHE A 227 -8.02 -9.42 0.68
C PHE A 227 -9.36 -8.70 0.56
N ILE A 228 -10.38 -9.12 1.31
CA ILE A 228 -11.68 -8.41 1.37
C ILE A 228 -11.49 -7.00 1.94
N ILE A 229 -10.79 -6.88 3.08
CA ILE A 229 -10.55 -5.56 3.70
C ILE A 229 -9.69 -4.68 2.78
N ASN A 230 -8.68 -5.26 2.13
CA ASN A 230 -7.87 -4.52 1.15
C ASN A 230 -8.69 -4.08 -0.07
N GLY A 231 -9.62 -4.92 -0.54
CA GLY A 231 -10.57 -4.58 -1.59
C GLY A 231 -11.49 -3.43 -1.20
N LEU A 232 -12.03 -3.44 0.02
CA LEU A 232 -12.88 -2.36 0.53
C LEU A 232 -12.12 -1.03 0.66
N LEU A 233 -10.85 -1.07 1.07
CA LEU A 233 -9.97 0.10 1.03
C LEU A 233 -9.89 0.68 -0.39
N HIS A 234 -9.65 -0.16 -1.40
CA HIS A 234 -9.54 0.31 -2.78
C HIS A 234 -10.88 0.77 -3.36
N VAL A 235 -12.01 0.20 -2.94
CA VAL A 235 -13.34 0.72 -3.25
C VAL A 235 -13.52 2.13 -2.66
N HIS A 236 -13.12 2.35 -1.41
CA HIS A 236 -13.19 3.69 -0.80
C HIS A 236 -12.27 4.68 -1.52
N ILE A 237 -11.08 4.26 -1.94
CA ILE A 237 -10.20 5.05 -2.81
C ILE A 237 -10.93 5.44 -4.11
N VAL A 238 -11.56 4.50 -4.79
CA VAL A 238 -12.28 4.80 -6.05
C VAL A 238 -13.43 5.76 -5.79
N LEU A 239 -14.22 5.56 -4.73
CA LEU A 239 -15.32 6.44 -4.33
C LEU A 239 -14.87 7.87 -3.97
N GLY A 240 -13.78 7.98 -3.21
CA GLY A 240 -13.31 9.26 -2.66
C GLY A 240 -12.46 10.07 -3.62
N SER A 241 -11.76 9.41 -4.55
CA SER A 241 -10.76 10.07 -5.40
C SER A 241 -11.14 10.14 -6.87
N PHE A 242 -12.12 9.38 -7.36
CA PHE A 242 -12.46 9.33 -8.78
C PHE A 242 -13.97 9.46 -9.01
N ASP A 243 -14.36 9.94 -10.19
CA ASP A 243 -15.76 10.04 -10.64
C ASP A 243 -16.27 8.74 -11.30
N ASP A 244 -15.58 7.61 -11.09
CA ASP A 244 -15.84 6.36 -11.80
C ASP A 244 -16.53 5.32 -10.92
N LYS A 245 -17.86 5.44 -10.79
CA LYS A 245 -18.68 4.46 -10.08
C LYS A 245 -18.67 3.08 -10.74
N SER A 246 -18.37 3.00 -12.05
CA SER A 246 -18.35 1.72 -12.77
C SER A 246 -17.20 0.82 -12.32
N SER A 247 -16.13 1.42 -11.78
CA SER A 247 -14.94 0.69 -11.34
C SER A 247 -15.00 0.17 -9.90
N LEU A 248 -16.06 0.47 -9.14
CA LEU A 248 -16.20 0.04 -7.74
C LEU A 248 -16.21 -1.48 -7.59
N PHE A 249 -17.16 -2.14 -8.26
CA PHE A 249 -17.29 -3.59 -8.20
C PHE A 249 -16.08 -4.31 -8.83
N PRO A 250 -15.59 -3.93 -10.04
CA PRO A 250 -14.35 -4.46 -10.59
C PRO A 250 -13.16 -4.36 -9.62
N THR A 251 -12.97 -3.22 -8.97
CA THR A 251 -11.87 -3.00 -8.02
C THR A 251 -11.97 -3.96 -6.84
N PHE A 252 -13.15 -4.16 -6.28
CA PHE A 252 -13.35 -5.15 -5.22
C PHE A 252 -13.07 -6.59 -5.70
N MET A 253 -13.59 -6.94 -6.88
CA MET A 253 -13.38 -8.26 -7.50
C MET A 253 -11.91 -8.56 -7.75
N PHE A 254 -11.11 -7.57 -8.15
CA PHE A 254 -9.66 -7.73 -8.31
C PHE A 254 -9.03 -8.34 -7.05
N PHE A 255 -9.26 -7.74 -5.89
CA PHE A 255 -8.67 -8.22 -4.63
C PHE A 255 -9.27 -9.55 -4.18
N LEU A 256 -10.58 -9.74 -4.35
CA LEU A 256 -11.24 -10.99 -3.99
C LEU A 256 -10.69 -12.18 -4.80
N LEU A 257 -10.56 -12.03 -6.13
CA LEU A 257 -10.02 -13.05 -7.01
C LEU A 257 -8.58 -13.41 -6.64
N HIS A 258 -7.75 -12.41 -6.33
CA HIS A 258 -6.38 -12.65 -5.86
C HIS A 258 -6.32 -13.38 -4.51
N GLY A 259 -7.23 -13.05 -3.59
CA GLY A 259 -7.33 -13.75 -2.31
C GLY A 259 -7.74 -15.21 -2.44
N ILE A 260 -8.67 -15.49 -3.35
CA ILE A 260 -9.06 -16.87 -3.71
C ILE A 260 -7.87 -17.60 -4.33
N ALA A 261 -7.21 -17.01 -5.32
CA ALA A 261 -6.07 -17.62 -6.00
C ALA A 261 -4.91 -17.93 -5.03
N CYS A 262 -4.53 -16.97 -4.17
CA CYS A 262 -3.51 -17.19 -3.13
C CYS A 262 -3.91 -18.30 -2.13
N SER A 263 -5.20 -18.40 -1.81
CA SER A 263 -5.71 -19.44 -0.92
C SER A 263 -5.66 -20.83 -1.56
N ILE A 264 -5.97 -20.91 -2.86
CA ILE A 264 -5.86 -22.13 -3.67
C ILE A 264 -4.40 -22.58 -3.76
N GLU A 265 -3.47 -21.67 -4.11
CA GLU A 265 -2.02 -21.96 -4.15
C GLU A 265 -1.52 -22.53 -2.82
N THR A 266 -2.04 -22.01 -1.69
CA THR A 266 -1.66 -22.47 -0.36
C THR A 266 -2.18 -23.88 -0.04
N LYS A 267 -3.42 -24.19 -0.45
CA LYS A 267 -4.05 -25.51 -0.18
C LYS A 267 -3.50 -26.60 -1.09
N MET A 268 -3.33 -26.32 -2.38
CA MET A 268 -2.96 -27.31 -3.37
C MET A 268 -1.47 -27.67 -3.36
N LYS A 269 -0.62 -26.89 -2.66
CA LYS A 269 0.84 -27.09 -2.58
C LYS A 269 1.50 -27.35 -3.95
N ILE A 270 0.98 -26.73 -5.02
CA ILE A 270 1.46 -26.96 -6.38
C ILE A 270 2.86 -26.38 -6.48
N GLN A 271 3.86 -27.24 -6.69
CA GLN A 271 5.21 -26.82 -7.01
C GLN A 271 5.37 -26.80 -8.53
N LEU A 272 5.15 -25.63 -9.12
CA LEU A 272 5.37 -25.44 -10.55
C LEU A 272 6.87 -25.19 -10.81
N PRO A 273 7.40 -25.63 -11.98
CA PRO A 273 8.71 -25.20 -12.44
C PRO A 273 8.79 -23.67 -12.44
N LYS A 274 9.95 -23.12 -12.06
CA LYS A 274 10.15 -21.68 -11.82
C LYS A 274 9.58 -20.79 -12.94
N TYR A 275 9.91 -21.12 -14.19
CA TYR A 275 9.47 -20.34 -15.35
C TYR A 275 7.97 -20.48 -15.62
N VAL A 276 7.40 -21.68 -15.40
CA VAL A 276 5.96 -21.93 -15.58
C VAL A 276 5.15 -21.15 -14.53
N GLY A 277 5.56 -21.23 -13.26
CA GLY A 277 4.93 -20.47 -12.18
C GLY A 277 5.03 -18.95 -12.40
N TRP A 278 6.19 -18.48 -12.87
CA TRP A 278 6.37 -17.09 -13.28
C TRP A 278 5.39 -16.68 -14.38
N ILE A 279 5.32 -17.42 -15.50
CA ILE A 279 4.42 -17.12 -16.62
C ILE A 279 2.97 -17.06 -16.14
N ILE A 280 2.51 -18.07 -15.39
CA ILE A 280 1.12 -18.13 -14.89
C ILE A 280 0.81 -16.95 -13.96
N THR A 281 1.75 -16.62 -13.06
CA THR A 281 1.60 -15.49 -12.13
C THR A 281 1.42 -14.17 -12.89
N PHE A 282 2.27 -13.90 -13.88
CA PHE A 282 2.21 -12.64 -14.63
C PHE A 282 1.05 -12.58 -15.62
N ILE A 283 0.65 -13.71 -16.22
CA ILE A 283 -0.58 -13.78 -17.02
C ILE A 283 -1.79 -13.46 -16.15
N PHE A 284 -1.90 -14.06 -14.95
CA PHE A 284 -3.01 -13.79 -14.04
C PHE A 284 -3.05 -12.32 -13.62
N LEU A 285 -1.90 -11.75 -13.21
CA LEU A 285 -1.80 -10.33 -12.86
C LEU A 285 -2.21 -9.43 -14.03
N LEU A 286 -1.72 -9.72 -15.24
CA LEU A 286 -2.02 -8.93 -16.42
C LEU A 286 -3.50 -8.98 -16.79
N ILE A 287 -4.12 -10.16 -16.81
CA ILE A 287 -5.55 -10.35 -17.14
C ILE A 287 -6.46 -9.63 -16.14
N THR A 288 -6.10 -9.67 -14.85
CA THR A 288 -6.95 -9.10 -13.79
C THR A 288 -6.70 -7.62 -13.56
N SER A 289 -5.53 -7.09 -13.92
CA SER A 289 -5.16 -5.69 -13.70
C SER A 289 -6.12 -4.61 -14.27
N PRO A 290 -6.84 -4.80 -15.40
CA PRO A 290 -7.82 -3.81 -15.87
C PRO A 290 -8.88 -3.47 -14.82
N LEU A 291 -9.20 -4.44 -13.95
CA LEU A 291 -10.22 -4.31 -12.91
C LEU A 291 -9.89 -3.24 -11.85
N VAL A 292 -8.61 -2.93 -11.66
CA VAL A 292 -8.15 -1.94 -10.65
C VAL A 292 -7.46 -0.72 -11.28
N VAL A 293 -6.82 -0.89 -12.43
CA VAL A 293 -6.00 0.17 -13.05
C VAL A 293 -6.86 1.25 -13.73
N LYS A 294 -8.04 0.89 -14.24
CA LYS A 294 -8.88 1.77 -15.07
C LYS A 294 -9.07 3.20 -14.51
N PRO A 295 -9.43 3.43 -13.22
CA PRO A 295 -9.60 4.78 -12.68
C PRO A 295 -8.32 5.62 -12.70
N PHE A 296 -7.16 4.98 -12.53
CA PHE A 296 -5.85 5.65 -12.46
C PHE A 296 -5.32 6.07 -13.83
N LEU A 297 -5.94 5.58 -14.91
CA LEU A 297 -5.62 5.99 -16.28
C LEU A 297 -6.38 7.23 -16.74
N ASP A 298 -7.24 7.81 -15.88
CA ASP A 298 -7.90 9.09 -16.19
C ASP A 298 -6.86 10.18 -16.39
N LYS A 299 -6.92 10.87 -17.54
CA LYS A 299 -5.99 11.93 -17.91
C LYS A 299 -5.94 13.06 -16.86
N ARG A 300 -7.07 13.36 -16.19
CA ARG A 300 -7.12 14.34 -15.09
C ARG A 300 -6.25 13.90 -13.92
N PHE A 301 -6.29 12.62 -13.56
CA PHE A 301 -5.43 12.06 -12.52
C PHE A 301 -3.95 12.24 -12.88
N ILE A 302 -3.58 11.90 -14.10
CA ILE A 302 -2.18 12.00 -14.55
C ILE A 302 -1.73 13.47 -14.51
N MET A 303 -2.48 14.38 -15.13
CA MET A 303 -2.12 15.81 -15.20
C MET A 303 -2.03 16.50 -13.85
N LEU A 304 -2.88 16.14 -12.89
CA LEU A 304 -2.90 16.74 -11.55
C LEU A 304 -1.83 16.16 -10.61
N ASN A 305 -1.15 15.09 -11.02
CA ASN A 305 -0.14 14.41 -10.21
C ASN A 305 1.16 14.20 -10.99
N PRO A 306 1.85 15.28 -11.38
CA PRO A 306 3.16 15.15 -11.99
C PRO A 306 4.14 14.48 -11.02
N PRO A 307 5.11 13.70 -11.54
CA PRO A 307 6.20 13.18 -10.74
C PRO A 307 6.91 14.31 -9.98
N LEU A 308 7.45 14.02 -8.79
CA LEU A 308 8.27 15.00 -8.08
C LEU A 308 9.45 15.43 -8.96
N PHE A 309 9.76 16.73 -8.89
CA PHE A 309 10.79 17.37 -9.70
C PHE A 309 10.52 17.40 -11.21
N PHE A 310 9.29 17.15 -11.67
CA PHE A 310 8.99 17.12 -13.10
C PHE A 310 9.32 18.41 -13.87
N ASP A 311 9.06 19.57 -13.25
CA ASP A 311 9.22 20.88 -13.91
C ASP A 311 10.64 21.45 -13.81
N VAL A 312 11.56 20.79 -13.11
CA VAL A 312 12.91 21.31 -12.92
C VAL A 312 13.75 21.21 -14.20
N GLU A 313 14.58 22.21 -14.46
CA GLU A 313 15.39 22.26 -15.69
C GLU A 313 16.61 21.33 -15.66
N TRP A 314 17.13 21.02 -14.46
CA TRP A 314 18.36 20.24 -14.29
C TRP A 314 18.18 18.73 -14.51
N ILE A 315 16.93 18.22 -14.61
CA ILE A 315 16.67 16.81 -14.95
C ILE A 315 16.59 16.66 -16.49
N PRO A 316 17.41 15.78 -17.10
CA PRO A 316 17.36 15.53 -18.54
C PRO A 316 15.97 15.13 -19.05
N LYS A 317 15.49 15.84 -20.07
CA LYS A 317 14.19 15.58 -20.70
C LYS A 317 14.32 14.63 -21.89
N LEU A 318 14.49 13.33 -21.62
CA LEU A 318 14.43 12.26 -22.63
C LEU A 318 13.16 12.34 -23.52
N PRO A 319 13.29 12.25 -24.85
CA PRO A 319 12.14 12.34 -25.77
C PRO A 319 11.22 11.12 -25.60
N PRO A 320 9.89 11.32 -25.47
CA PRO A 320 8.94 10.20 -25.45
C PRO A 320 8.80 9.58 -26.85
N PRO A 321 8.36 8.31 -26.95
CA PRO A 321 8.10 7.67 -28.24
C PRO A 321 7.08 8.42 -29.11
N ASN A 322 7.10 8.13 -30.41
CA ASN A 322 6.15 8.71 -31.37
C ASN A 322 4.77 8.04 -31.38
N PHE A 323 4.64 6.86 -30.79
CA PHE A 323 3.39 6.12 -30.68
C PHE A 323 2.77 6.27 -29.29
N CYS A 324 1.47 5.98 -29.19
CA CYS A 324 0.76 5.97 -27.91
C CYS A 324 0.95 4.63 -27.17
N PRO A 325 1.03 4.66 -25.83
CA PRO A 325 1.22 3.49 -24.99
C PRO A 325 -0.03 2.60 -24.88
#